data_AF-A0A1R3GRN8-F1
#
_entry.id   AF-A0A1R3GRN8-F1
#
_cell.length_a   1.000
_cell.length_b   1.000
_cell.length_c   1.000
_cell.angle_alpha   90.00
_cell.angle_beta   90.00
_cell.angle_gamma   90.00
#
_symmetry.space_group_name_H-M   'P 1'
#
loop_
_entity.id
_entity.type
_entity.pdbx_description
1 polymer ?
#
loop_
_entity_poly.entity_id
_entity_poly.type
_entity_poly.pdbx_seq_one_letter_code
_entity_poly.pdbx_strand_id
1 'polypeptide(L)'
;MKGNDAYGNPLESWRQSISKIVIPFDLVVSDNSLLFIATRTPGVESLSVLNLDGLTKEGFGFARAMCYWKNITHLAVGYHQWGWNVSIEVIGKSCPQLRTLEFHGNLFVGWRVAPAIAKYLRKLTTLRLQGAAIVKEAVEYIFRECPELEVIHFSDCRAVYGINDGLILDGRI
;
A
#
# COMPACT_ATOMS: atom_id res chain seq x y z
N MET A 1 25.10 3.37 -12.77
CA MET A 1 26.43 2.84 -12.44
C MET A 1 26.62 1.57 -13.24
N LYS A 2 27.42 1.66 -14.30
CA LYS A 2 28.04 0.50 -14.95
C LYS A 2 29.31 0.20 -14.15
N GLY A 3 29.62 -1.07 -13.90
CA GLY A 3 30.79 -1.49 -13.14
C GLY A 3 30.57 -2.82 -12.46
N ASN A 4 31.64 -3.38 -11.88
CA ASN A 4 31.58 -4.63 -11.12
C ASN A 4 31.93 -4.36 -9.65
N ASP A 5 31.47 -5.22 -8.75
CA ASP A 5 31.90 -5.19 -7.34
C ASP A 5 33.36 -5.68 -7.21
N ALA A 6 33.88 -5.69 -5.97
CA ALA A 6 35.24 -6.14 -5.67
C ALA A 6 35.51 -7.62 -6.05
N TYR A 7 34.46 -8.39 -6.36
CA TYR A 7 34.51 -9.80 -6.73
C TYR A 7 34.22 -10.03 -8.22
N GLY A 8 34.07 -8.97 -9.00
CA GLY A 8 33.81 -9.06 -10.45
C GLY A 8 32.35 -9.28 -10.82
N ASN A 9 31.41 -9.25 -9.87
CA ASN A 9 29.98 -9.36 -10.19
C ASN A 9 29.47 -8.04 -10.77
N PRO A 10 28.64 -8.06 -11.83
CA PRO A 10 28.04 -6.85 -12.35
C PRO A 10 27.25 -6.09 -11.27
N LEU A 11 27.56 -4.81 -11.07
CA LEU A 11 26.74 -3.89 -10.27
C LEU A 11 25.39 -3.60 -10.95
N GLU A 12 24.97 -4.39 -11.92
CA GLU A 12 23.62 -4.40 -12.46
C GLU A 12 22.82 -5.60 -11.93
N SER A 13 23.48 -6.70 -11.54
CA SER A 13 22.83 -7.93 -11.07
C SER A 13 22.41 -7.89 -9.59
N TRP A 14 23.17 -7.23 -8.71
CA TRP A 14 22.82 -7.07 -7.27
C TRP A 14 21.44 -6.45 -7.02
N ARG A 15 20.93 -5.69 -7.98
CA ARG A 15 19.62 -5.03 -7.89
C ARG A 15 18.46 -5.97 -8.25
N GLN A 16 18.73 -7.06 -8.96
CA GLN A 16 17.74 -8.07 -9.31
C GLN A 16 17.49 -9.05 -8.17
N SER A 17 18.40 -9.18 -7.20
CA SER A 17 18.23 -10.06 -6.03
C SER A 17 17.44 -9.41 -4.90
N ILE A 18 17.15 -8.10 -4.95
CA ILE A 18 16.37 -7.42 -3.92
C ILE A 18 14.90 -7.83 -4.07
N SER A 19 14.45 -8.73 -3.18
CA SER A 19 13.06 -9.19 -3.11
C SER A 19 12.24 -8.49 -2.03
N LYS A 20 12.89 -7.89 -1.03
CA LYS A 20 12.22 -7.18 0.07
C LYS A 20 12.82 -5.79 0.29
N ILE A 21 11.95 -4.79 0.41
CA ILE A 21 12.31 -3.41 0.76
C ILE A 21 11.42 -2.94 1.91
N VAL A 22 12.05 -2.34 2.92
CA VAL A 22 11.36 -1.68 4.04
C VAL A 22 11.84 -0.24 4.12
N ILE A 23 10.93 0.70 3.93
CA ILE A 23 11.14 2.13 4.10
C ILE A 23 10.44 2.51 5.42
N PRO A 24 11.21 2.86 6.48
CA PRO A 24 10.64 3.17 7.79
C PRO A 24 9.83 4.47 7.76
N PHE A 25 8.94 4.64 8.74
CA PHE A 25 8.07 5.81 8.84
C PHE A 25 8.84 7.15 8.91
N ASP A 26 9.99 7.16 9.58
CA ASP A 26 10.79 8.38 9.76
C ASP A 26 11.56 8.80 8.50
N LEU A 27 11.56 7.98 7.44
CA LEU A 27 12.22 8.29 6.18
C LEU A 27 11.22 8.87 5.18
N VAL A 28 11.24 10.19 5.02
CA VAL A 28 10.44 10.89 4.01
C VAL A 28 11.02 10.64 2.62
N VAL A 29 10.24 10.03 1.73
CA VAL A 29 10.63 9.72 0.36
C VAL A 29 9.92 10.64 -0.63
N SER A 30 10.69 11.27 -1.52
CA SER A 30 10.14 12.09 -2.62
C SER A 30 9.68 11.24 -3.82
N ASP A 31 8.87 11.81 -4.70
CA ASP A 31 8.46 11.19 -5.99
C ASP A 31 9.67 10.65 -6.76
N ASN A 32 10.74 11.44 -6.87
CA ASN A 32 11.94 11.06 -7.60
C ASN A 32 12.70 9.92 -6.91
N SER A 33 12.78 9.96 -5.58
CA SER A 33 13.44 8.93 -4.79
C SER A 33 12.70 7.60 -4.89
N LEU A 34 11.37 7.59 -4.75
CA LEU A 34 10.57 6.38 -4.86
C LEU A 34 10.64 5.79 -6.27
N LEU A 35 10.55 6.63 -7.30
CA LEU A 35 10.69 6.21 -8.70
C LEU A 35 12.08 5.64 -8.97
N PHE A 36 13.14 6.26 -8.44
CA PHE A 36 14.50 5.75 -8.57
C PHE A 36 14.67 4.37 -7.93
N ILE A 37 14.07 4.14 -6.76
CA ILE A 37 14.07 2.81 -6.12
C ILE A 37 13.29 1.83 -7.01
N ALA A 38 12.10 2.18 -7.45
CA ALA A 38 11.21 1.29 -8.20
C ALA A 38 11.80 0.84 -9.54
N THR A 39 12.30 1.79 -10.34
CA THR A 39 12.96 1.52 -11.65
C THR A 39 14.18 0.61 -11.52
N ARG A 40 14.79 0.54 -10.34
CA ARG A 40 16.00 -0.21 -10.08
C ARG A 40 15.76 -1.50 -9.33
N THR A 41 14.55 -1.75 -8.83
CA THR A 41 14.20 -2.95 -8.07
C THR A 41 12.90 -3.60 -8.57
N PRO A 42 12.79 -3.89 -9.89
CA PRO A 42 11.54 -4.42 -10.46
C PRO A 42 11.17 -5.82 -9.95
N GLY A 43 12.14 -6.56 -9.38
CA GLY A 43 11.96 -7.90 -8.84
C GLY A 43 11.43 -7.96 -7.40
N VAL A 44 11.11 -6.82 -6.77
CA VAL A 44 10.61 -6.79 -5.39
C VAL A 44 9.27 -7.51 -5.28
N GLU A 45 9.16 -8.38 -4.27
CA GLU A 45 7.98 -9.15 -3.92
C GLU A 45 7.34 -8.64 -2.63
N SER A 46 8.13 -8.07 -1.72
CA SER A 46 7.67 -7.52 -0.45
C SER A 46 8.12 -6.08 -0.29
N LEU A 47 7.15 -5.17 -0.19
CA LEU A 47 7.42 -3.74 -0.05
C LEU A 47 6.70 -3.19 1.17
N SER A 48 7.39 -2.41 1.98
CA SER A 48 6.80 -1.60 3.05
C SER A 48 7.19 -0.14 2.87
N VAL A 49 6.20 0.74 2.71
CA VAL A 49 6.40 2.20 2.66
C VAL A 49 5.36 2.88 3.53
N LEU A 50 5.76 3.27 4.74
CA LEU A 50 4.83 3.68 5.79
C LEU A 50 4.63 5.19 5.90
N ASN A 51 5.49 5.98 5.28
CA ASN A 51 5.34 7.42 5.19
C ASN A 51 5.55 7.87 3.74
N LEU A 52 4.49 8.40 3.14
CA LEU A 52 4.42 8.84 1.76
C LEU A 52 4.08 10.35 1.68
N ASP A 53 4.27 11.11 2.77
CA ASP A 53 4.05 12.57 2.79
C ASP A 53 4.96 13.36 1.86
N GLY A 54 6.12 12.81 1.56
CA GLY A 54 7.06 13.41 0.60
C GLY A 54 6.58 13.33 -0.84
N LEU A 55 5.47 12.66 -1.11
CA LEU A 55 4.92 12.50 -2.45
C LEU A 55 3.91 13.60 -2.82
N THR A 56 3.72 13.78 -4.13
CA THR A 56 2.70 14.67 -4.67
C THR A 56 1.31 14.37 -4.10
N LYS A 57 0.55 15.41 -3.75
CA LYS A 57 -0.72 15.30 -2.98
C LYS A 57 -1.83 14.57 -3.72
N GLU A 58 -1.63 14.27 -4.99
CA GLU A 58 -2.56 13.56 -5.86
C GLU A 58 -2.17 12.09 -6.06
N GLY A 59 -1.07 11.62 -5.45
CA GLY A 59 -0.60 10.24 -5.56
C GLY A 59 0.03 9.87 -6.90
N PHE A 60 0.32 10.84 -7.78
CA PHE A 60 0.93 10.58 -9.08
C PHE A 60 2.34 9.97 -8.97
N GLY A 61 3.16 10.47 -8.04
CA GLY A 61 4.47 9.89 -7.76
C GLY A 61 4.40 8.43 -7.34
N PHE A 62 3.46 8.13 -6.42
CA PHE A 62 3.18 6.77 -5.97
C PHE A 62 2.76 5.88 -7.15
N ALA A 63 1.78 6.32 -7.95
CA ALA A 63 1.32 5.57 -9.11
C ALA A 63 2.44 5.28 -10.13
N ARG A 64 3.29 6.28 -10.41
CA ARG A 64 4.45 6.11 -11.32
C ARG A 64 5.45 5.08 -10.80
N ALA A 65 5.74 5.07 -9.51
CA ALA A 65 6.64 4.08 -8.92
C ALA A 65 6.03 2.67 -8.95
N MET A 66 4.76 2.53 -8.56
CA MET A 66 4.05 1.25 -8.51
C MET A 66 3.99 0.54 -9.87
N CYS A 67 4.07 1.28 -10.98
CA CYS A 67 4.15 0.69 -12.32
C CYS A 67 5.34 -0.28 -12.52
N TYR A 68 6.43 -0.15 -11.76
CA TYR A 68 7.63 -0.99 -11.91
C TYR A 68 7.61 -2.26 -11.05
N TRP A 69 6.74 -2.33 -10.04
CA TRP A 69 6.72 -3.44 -9.06
C TRP A 69 5.59 -4.44 -9.34
N LYS A 70 5.73 -5.18 -10.45
CA LYS A 70 4.72 -6.16 -10.90
C LYS A 70 4.68 -7.46 -10.10
N ASN A 71 5.76 -7.75 -9.37
CA ASN A 71 5.94 -9.00 -8.62
C ASN A 71 5.54 -8.89 -7.14
N ILE A 72 5.06 -7.72 -6.70
CA ILE A 72 4.64 -7.54 -5.31
C ILE A 72 3.53 -8.54 -4.97
N THR A 73 3.80 -9.36 -3.95
CA THR A 73 2.86 -10.26 -3.30
C THR A 73 2.47 -9.75 -1.91
N HIS A 74 3.34 -8.95 -1.28
CA HIS A 74 3.15 -8.37 0.05
C HIS A 74 3.41 -6.87 0.03
N LEU A 75 2.42 -6.06 0.42
CA LEU A 75 2.53 -4.61 0.47
C LEU A 75 2.06 -4.08 1.83
N ALA A 76 2.89 -3.27 2.48
CA ALA A 76 2.48 -2.43 3.60
C ALA A 76 2.56 -0.96 3.18
N VAL A 77 1.47 -0.22 3.36
CA VAL A 77 1.37 1.21 3.03
C VAL A 77 0.84 1.98 4.22
N GLY A 78 1.41 3.17 4.42
CA GLY A 78 1.04 4.03 5.55
C GLY A 78 0.58 5.42 5.14
N TYR A 79 0.91 6.41 5.98
CA TYR A 79 0.40 7.77 5.92
C TYR A 79 0.69 8.46 4.57
N HIS A 80 -0.33 9.12 4.03
CA HIS A 80 -0.28 9.96 2.82
C HIS A 80 -1.45 10.95 2.82
N GLN A 81 -1.37 11.95 1.92
CA GLN A 81 -2.32 13.08 1.89
C GLN A 81 -3.45 12.94 0.85
N TRP A 82 -3.45 11.88 0.04
CA TRP A 82 -4.55 11.57 -0.88
C TRP A 82 -5.49 10.49 -0.33
N GLY A 83 -6.64 10.29 -0.97
CA GLY A 83 -7.64 9.34 -0.50
C GLY A 83 -7.20 7.89 -0.63
N TRP A 84 -7.45 7.09 0.42
CA TRP A 84 -7.15 5.66 0.44
C TRP A 84 -7.77 4.87 -0.71
N ASN A 85 -8.97 5.25 -1.18
CA ASN A 85 -9.59 4.61 -2.34
C ASN A 85 -8.77 4.80 -3.64
N VAL A 86 -8.05 5.93 -3.77
CA VAL A 86 -7.15 6.19 -4.90
C VAL A 86 -5.91 5.31 -4.78
N SER A 87 -5.32 5.21 -3.57
CA SER A 87 -4.20 4.31 -3.29
C SER A 87 -4.54 2.86 -3.61
N ILE A 88 -5.70 2.38 -3.18
CA ILE A 88 -6.17 1.01 -3.43
C ILE A 88 -6.33 0.75 -4.93
N GLU A 89 -6.90 1.69 -5.67
CA GLU A 89 -7.03 1.57 -7.12
C GLU A 89 -5.66 1.46 -7.82
N VAL A 90 -4.72 2.32 -7.44
CA VAL A 90 -3.34 2.28 -7.95
C VAL A 90 -2.68 0.94 -7.63
N ILE A 91 -2.77 0.49 -6.38
CA ILE A 91 -2.20 -0.78 -5.93
C ILE A 91 -2.79 -1.95 -6.72
N GLY A 92 -4.12 -2.08 -6.79
CA GLY A 92 -4.76 -3.20 -7.47
C GLY A 92 -4.52 -3.23 -8.98
N LYS A 93 -4.39 -2.07 -9.63
CA LYS A 93 -4.00 -2.00 -11.05
C LYS A 93 -2.53 -2.31 -11.29
N SER A 94 -1.66 -2.04 -10.30
CA SER A 94 -0.21 -2.12 -10.48
C SER A 94 0.38 -3.46 -10.08
N CYS A 95 -0.20 -4.12 -9.06
CA CYS A 95 0.32 -5.33 -8.43
C CYS A 95 -0.66 -6.51 -8.62
N PRO A 96 -0.70 -7.15 -9.80
CA PRO A 96 -1.65 -8.23 -10.11
C PRO A 96 -1.43 -9.52 -9.30
N GLN A 97 -0.28 -9.63 -8.62
CA GLN A 97 0.10 -10.77 -7.78
C GLN A 97 -0.06 -10.50 -6.27
N LEU A 98 -0.60 -9.34 -5.89
CA LEU A 98 -0.77 -9.01 -4.48
C LEU A 98 -1.67 -10.04 -3.79
N ARG A 99 -1.23 -10.51 -2.61
CA ARG A 99 -1.96 -11.45 -1.75
C ARG A 99 -2.12 -10.90 -0.33
N THR A 100 -1.13 -10.15 0.15
CA THR A 100 -1.14 -9.54 1.48
C THR A 100 -1.06 -8.02 1.38
N LEU A 101 -2.02 -7.32 1.96
CA LEU A 101 -2.03 -5.86 2.05
C LEU A 101 -2.20 -5.42 3.50
N GLU A 102 -1.31 -4.55 3.93
CA GLU A 102 -1.29 -3.99 5.28
C GLU A 102 -1.43 -2.48 5.20
N PHE A 103 -2.40 -1.96 5.94
CA PHE A 103 -2.64 -0.53 6.08
C PHE A 103 -2.19 -0.06 7.45
N HIS A 104 -1.31 0.94 7.48
CA HIS A 104 -0.83 1.58 8.70
C HIS A 104 -1.32 3.02 8.80
N GLY A 105 -1.93 3.37 9.94
CA GLY A 105 -2.31 4.75 10.26
C GLY A 105 -3.81 5.00 10.10
N ASN A 106 -4.17 6.28 9.96
CA ASN A 106 -5.56 6.78 10.02
C ASN A 106 -6.37 6.41 8.76
N LEU A 107 -6.59 5.12 8.53
CA LEU A 107 -7.48 4.60 7.50
C LEU A 107 -8.91 4.58 8.02
N PHE A 108 -9.84 5.17 7.26
CA PHE A 108 -11.27 5.01 7.48
C PHE A 108 -11.85 3.93 6.56
N VAL A 109 -12.11 2.75 7.11
CA VAL A 109 -12.74 1.62 6.39
C VAL A 109 -14.26 1.83 6.39
N GLY A 110 -14.71 2.59 5.40
CA GLY A 110 -16.12 2.91 5.18
C GLY A 110 -16.55 2.75 3.72
N TRP A 111 -17.53 3.57 3.32
CA TRP A 111 -18.22 3.48 2.02
C TRP A 111 -17.35 3.74 0.77
N ARG A 112 -16.16 4.35 0.91
CA ARG A 112 -15.19 4.51 -0.20
C ARG A 112 -14.17 3.39 -0.25
N VAL A 113 -13.65 2.99 0.90
CA VAL A 113 -12.52 2.07 1.03
C VAL A 113 -12.97 0.63 0.80
N ALA A 114 -14.06 0.18 1.44
CA ALA A 114 -14.51 -1.20 1.29
C ALA A 114 -14.87 -1.56 -0.17
N PRO A 115 -15.63 -0.74 -0.92
CA PRO A 115 -15.84 -0.98 -2.35
C PRO A 115 -14.56 -0.92 -3.19
N ALA A 116 -13.59 -0.07 -2.85
CA ALA A 116 -12.32 -0.04 -3.55
C ALA A 116 -11.53 -1.34 -3.34
N ILE A 117 -11.46 -1.86 -2.11
CA ILE A 117 -10.82 -3.15 -1.80
C ILE A 117 -11.48 -4.25 -2.62
N ALA A 118 -12.79 -4.40 -2.53
CA ALA A 118 -13.54 -5.42 -3.26
C ALA A 118 -13.35 -5.34 -4.78
N LYS A 119 -13.32 -4.12 -5.33
CA LYS A 119 -13.19 -3.90 -6.78
C LYS A 119 -11.79 -4.21 -7.30
N TYR A 120 -10.76 -3.72 -6.62
CA TYR A 120 -9.39 -3.70 -7.16
C TYR A 120 -8.49 -4.79 -6.60
N LEU A 121 -8.79 -5.38 -5.44
CA LEU A 121 -7.94 -6.33 -4.74
C LEU A 121 -8.58 -7.73 -4.65
N ARG A 122 -9.15 -8.21 -5.77
CA ARG A 122 -9.95 -9.45 -5.80
C ARG A 122 -9.21 -10.73 -5.43
N LYS A 123 -7.88 -10.74 -5.51
CA LYS A 123 -7.00 -11.88 -5.17
C LYS A 123 -6.38 -11.78 -3.77
N LEU A 124 -6.82 -10.79 -2.97
CA LEU A 124 -6.25 -10.56 -1.65
C LEU A 124 -6.67 -11.70 -0.72
N THR A 125 -5.69 -12.39 -0.13
CA THR A 125 -5.92 -13.46 0.84
C THR A 125 -5.76 -12.98 2.27
N THR A 126 -4.93 -11.95 2.49
CA THR A 126 -4.69 -11.36 3.81
C THR A 126 -4.84 -9.85 3.78
N LEU A 127 -5.72 -9.32 4.63
CA LEU A 127 -5.89 -7.90 4.89
C LEU A 127 -5.52 -7.57 6.33
N ARG A 128 -4.53 -6.71 6.56
CA ARG A 128 -4.19 -6.21 7.89
C ARG A 128 -4.53 -4.73 8.01
N LEU A 129 -5.25 -4.39 9.08
CA LEU A 129 -5.67 -3.03 9.40
C LEU A 129 -5.05 -2.64 10.74
N GLN A 130 -4.13 -1.67 10.71
CA GLN A 130 -3.44 -1.14 11.88
C GLN A 130 -3.83 0.31 12.11
N GLY A 131 -4.47 0.61 13.24
CA GLY A 131 -4.88 1.98 13.60
C GLY A 131 -6.10 2.50 12.83
N ALA A 132 -6.87 1.60 12.20
CA ALA A 132 -8.00 1.98 11.36
C ALA A 132 -9.28 2.31 12.15
N ALA A 133 -10.06 3.26 11.65
CA ALA A 133 -11.44 3.54 12.06
C ALA A 133 -12.40 2.79 11.13
N ILE A 134 -13.28 1.95 11.68
CA ILE A 134 -13.97 0.91 10.91
C ILE A 134 -15.48 0.99 11.11
N VAL A 135 -16.21 1.03 9.99
CA VAL A 135 -17.67 0.86 9.94
C VAL A 135 -18.00 -0.62 9.81
N LYS A 136 -18.91 -1.13 10.64
CA LYS A 136 -19.25 -2.57 10.69
C LYS A 136 -19.71 -3.10 9.32
N GLU A 137 -20.59 -2.37 8.66
CA GLU A 137 -21.16 -2.70 7.36
C GLU A 137 -20.09 -2.75 6.26
N ALA A 138 -19.01 -1.97 6.41
CA ALA A 138 -17.89 -1.99 5.47
C ALA A 138 -17.09 -3.30 5.58
N VAL A 139 -16.94 -3.84 6.79
CA VAL A 139 -16.32 -5.16 7.01
C VAL A 139 -17.21 -6.28 6.49
N GLU A 140 -18.52 -6.23 6.78
CA GLU A 140 -19.50 -7.19 6.23
C GLU A 140 -19.47 -7.18 4.69
N TYR A 141 -19.37 -6.00 4.07
CA TYR A 141 -19.21 -5.85 2.64
C TYR A 141 -17.90 -6.48 2.13
N ILE A 142 -16.77 -6.23 2.79
CA ILE A 142 -15.48 -6.84 2.41
C ILE A 142 -15.57 -8.37 2.45
N PHE A 143 -16.14 -8.96 3.51
CA PHE A 143 -16.31 -10.41 3.62
C PHE A 143 -17.18 -10.99 2.50
N ARG A 144 -18.21 -10.25 2.06
CA ARG A 144 -19.11 -10.72 1.00
C ARG A 144 -18.48 -10.62 -0.39
N GLU A 145 -17.72 -9.56 -0.65
CA GLU A 145 -17.25 -9.21 -2.00
C GLU A 145 -15.79 -9.58 -2.29
N CYS A 146 -15.03 -10.03 -1.29
CA CYS A 146 -13.63 -10.48 -1.43
C CYS A 146 -13.54 -12.02 -1.31
N PRO A 147 -13.72 -12.78 -2.41
CA PRO A 147 -13.92 -14.23 -2.36
C PRO A 147 -12.66 -15.03 -1.99
N GLU A 148 -11.47 -14.48 -2.19
CA GLU A 148 -10.19 -15.12 -1.85
C GLU A 148 -9.68 -14.73 -0.46
N LEU A 149 -10.39 -13.85 0.28
CA LEU A 149 -9.93 -13.37 1.57
C LEU A 149 -10.04 -14.48 2.63
N GLU A 150 -8.90 -14.89 3.16
CA GLU A 150 -8.78 -15.95 4.18
C GLU A 150 -8.54 -15.37 5.57
N VAL A 151 -7.80 -14.26 5.63
CA VAL A 151 -7.33 -13.66 6.89
C VAL A 151 -7.63 -12.16 6.90
N ILE A 152 -8.29 -11.71 7.97
CA ILE A 152 -8.37 -10.30 8.31
C ILE A 152 -7.85 -10.08 9.73
N HIS A 153 -6.90 -9.15 9.87
CA HIS A 153 -6.36 -8.77 11.17
C HIS A 153 -6.69 -7.32 11.48
N PHE A 154 -7.17 -7.10 12.70
CA PHE A 154 -7.43 -5.79 13.26
C PHE A 154 -6.49 -5.57 14.44
N SER A 155 -5.73 -4.49 14.38
CA SER A 155 -4.79 -4.09 15.42
C SER A 155 -4.95 -2.61 15.70
N ASP A 156 -5.18 -2.25 16.97
CA ASP A 156 -5.42 -0.86 17.40
C ASP A 156 -6.54 -0.16 16.60
N CYS A 157 -7.54 -0.94 16.16
CA CYS A 157 -8.69 -0.42 15.41
C CYS A 157 -9.80 0.07 16.33
N ARG A 158 -10.58 1.06 15.85
CA ARG A 158 -11.77 1.57 16.54
C ARG A 158 -13.01 1.38 15.69
N ALA A 159 -14.09 0.89 16.29
CA ALA A 159 -15.40 0.85 15.65
C ALA A 159 -16.03 2.24 15.57
N VAL A 160 -16.73 2.51 14.46
CA VAL A 160 -17.42 3.77 14.17
C VAL A 160 -18.90 3.50 13.97
N TYR A 161 -19.77 4.23 14.67
CA TYR A 161 -21.22 4.02 14.69
C TYR A 161 -21.95 5.21 14.06
N GLY A 162 -21.89 5.34 12.73
CA GLY A 162 -22.67 6.34 11.99
C GLY A 162 -21.89 7.09 10.90
N ILE A 163 -22.60 7.55 9.87
CA ILE A 163 -22.02 8.20 8.67
C ILE A 163 -21.38 9.56 9.02
N ASN A 164 -21.80 10.19 10.13
CA ASN A 164 -21.32 11.51 10.56
C ASN A 164 -19.95 11.49 11.28
N ASP A 165 -19.53 10.34 11.80
CA ASP A 165 -18.22 10.22 12.47
C ASP A 165 -17.06 10.23 11.47
N GLY A 166 -17.30 9.86 10.20
CA GLY A 166 -16.31 9.88 9.13
C GLY A 166 -15.93 11.29 8.66
N LEU A 167 -16.82 12.28 8.84
CA LEU A 167 -16.53 13.69 8.51
C LEU A 167 -15.56 14.34 9.50
N ILE A 168 -15.45 13.80 10.72
CA ILE A 168 -14.54 14.30 11.77
C ILE A 168 -13.09 13.83 11.50
N LEU A 169 -12.90 12.73 10.78
CA LEU A 169 -11.57 12.15 10.50
C LEU A 169 -10.96 12.58 9.16
N ASP A 170 -11.79 13.04 8.20
CA ASP A 170 -11.35 13.61 6.92
C ASP A 170 -11.04 15.13 7.03
N GLY A 171 -11.27 15.70 8.22
CA GLY A 171 -11.00 17.09 8.55
C GLY A 171 -9.58 17.28 9.05
N ARG A 172 -8.75 17.94 8.24
CA ARG A 172 -7.52 18.61 8.69
C ARG A 172 -7.70 19.22 10.09
N ILE A 173 -6.80 18.88 10.99
CA ILE A 173 -6.25 19.83 11.96
C ILE A 173 -4.82 20.10 11.51
#